data_AF-A0A847AL83-F1
#
_entry.id   AF-A0A847AL83-F1
#
_cell.length_a   1.000
_cell.length_b   1.000
_cell.length_c   1.000
_cell.angle_alpha   90.00
_cell.angle_beta   90.00
_cell.angle_gamma   90.00
#
_symmetry.space_group_name_H-M   'P 1'
#
loop_
_entity.id
_entity.type
_entity.pdbx_description
1 polymer ?
#
loop_
_entity_poly.entity_id
_entity_poly.type
_entity_poly.pdbx_seq_one_letter_code
_entity_poly.pdbx_strand_id
1 'polypeptide(L)'
;MKKLLLFIRNNKKIITSFTSCLSLFVLLVITITITFTWFNSNKDVIAKGMSVHISSPDISSATLTVRPVNDISNNEFTFDPFSVTNKLPTHDPNGIIVSEYKKAIVLEFSFSLSRVMDIKIQVNAGASWTNNHNNYLSNCITISMPSSVNGTKINTTSGNTYSFVTFPEGGLPQKTPSLSFIFQDIAAGNTSIYLIMQYNLEAVDYINGHGTALEYTYENDLDFIISDISEGEL
;
A
#
# COMPACT_ATOMS: atom_id res chain seq x y z
N MET A 1 19.27 -0.62 61.86
CA MET A 1 17.81 -0.43 61.64
C MET A 1 17.25 0.88 62.21
N LYS A 2 17.37 1.19 63.51
CA LYS A 2 16.82 2.43 64.12
C LYS A 2 17.32 3.74 63.49
N LYS A 3 18.61 3.85 63.14
CA LYS A 3 19.19 5.06 62.49
C LYS A 3 18.60 5.32 61.08
N LEU A 4 18.33 4.27 60.31
CA LEU A 4 17.73 4.36 58.98
C LEU A 4 16.27 4.85 59.06
N LEU A 5 15.50 4.33 60.02
CA LEU A 5 14.11 4.75 60.25
C LEU A 5 14.00 6.22 60.69
N LEU A 6 14.92 6.70 61.53
CA LEU A 6 15.01 8.12 61.92
C LEU A 6 15.38 9.02 60.74
N PHE A 7 16.31 8.59 59.90
CA PHE A 7 16.69 9.31 58.68
C PHE A 7 15.52 9.41 57.69
N ILE A 8 14.79 8.30 57.47
CA ILE A 8 13.60 8.27 56.62
C ILE A 8 12.49 9.17 57.20
N ARG A 9 12.30 9.18 58.52
CA ARG A 9 11.28 10.02 59.17
C ARG A 9 11.58 11.52 59.00
N ASN A 10 12.84 11.93 59.16
CA ASN A 10 13.24 13.33 59.04
C ASN A 10 13.26 13.82 57.59
N ASN A 11 13.58 12.93 56.63
CA ASN A 11 13.69 13.27 55.21
C ASN A 11 12.51 12.78 54.36
N LYS A 12 11.39 12.39 54.98
CA LYS A 12 10.25 11.75 54.31
C LYS A 12 9.78 12.52 53.07
N LYS A 13 9.66 13.85 53.17
CA LYS A 13 9.27 14.73 52.05
C LYS A 13 10.27 14.69 50.89
N ILE A 14 11.57 14.72 51.19
CA ILE A 14 12.65 14.68 50.20
C ILE A 14 12.67 13.31 49.51
N ILE A 15 12.55 12.23 50.28
CA ILE A 15 12.51 10.86 49.77
C ILE A 15 11.29 10.68 48.85
N THR A 16 10.10 11.13 49.27
CA THR A 16 8.90 11.06 48.42
C THR A 16 9.04 11.86 47.14
N SER A 17 9.58 13.09 47.20
CA SER A 17 9.83 13.91 46.02
C SER A 17 10.86 13.27 45.07
N PHE A 18 11.91 12.67 45.62
CA PHE A 18 12.92 11.96 44.83
C PHE A 18 12.33 10.73 44.15
N THR A 19 11.53 9.92 44.86
CA THR A 19 10.84 8.76 44.26
C THR A 19 9.83 9.18 43.19
N SER A 20 9.11 10.28 43.38
CA SER A 20 8.19 10.82 42.37
C SER A 20 8.94 11.36 41.15
N CYS A 21 10.10 11.98 41.36
CA CYS A 21 10.94 12.44 40.26
C CYS A 21 11.53 11.27 39.47
N LEU A 22 11.97 10.21 40.16
CA LEU A 22 12.48 8.99 39.52
C LEU A 22 11.39 8.27 38.72
N SER A 23 10.17 8.16 39.25
CA SER A 23 9.06 7.54 38.51
C SER A 23 8.67 8.34 37.27
N LEU A 24 8.65 9.68 37.36
CA LEU A 24 8.43 10.56 36.20
C LEU A 24 9.55 10.42 35.16
N PHE A 25 10.81 10.32 35.59
CA PHE A 25 11.94 10.11 34.69
C PHE A 25 11.84 8.78 33.95
N VAL A 26 11.50 7.69 34.65
CA VAL A 26 11.28 6.38 34.02
C VAL A 26 10.12 6.43 33.03
N LEU A 27 9.01 7.08 33.38
CA LEU A 27 7.86 7.24 32.49
C LEU A 27 8.24 8.02 31.21
N LEU A 28 9.05 9.07 31.35
CA LEU A 28 9.57 9.86 30.24
C LEU A 28 10.46 9.00 29.32
N VAL A 29 11.38 8.21 29.87
CA VAL A 29 12.23 7.32 29.08
C VAL A 29 11.41 6.30 28.31
N ILE A 30 10.39 5.70 28.95
CA ILE A 30 9.48 4.75 28.29
C ILE A 30 8.73 5.42 27.14
N THR A 31 8.14 6.60 27.36
CA THR A 31 7.40 7.31 26.31
C THR A 31 8.28 7.71 25.14
N ILE A 32 9.51 8.20 25.39
CA ILE A 32 10.49 8.50 24.33
C ILE A 32 10.87 7.23 23.55
N THR A 33 11.05 6.10 24.24
CA THR A 33 11.43 4.84 23.59
C THR A 33 10.31 4.30 22.71
N ILE A 34 9.06 4.38 23.18
CA ILE A 34 7.87 3.94 22.43
C ILE A 34 7.71 4.81 21.18
N THR A 35 7.78 6.14 21.31
CA THR A 35 7.64 7.04 20.16
C THR A 35 8.77 6.85 19.15
N PHE A 36 10.02 6.71 19.60
CA PHE A 36 11.16 6.45 18.72
C PHE A 36 11.02 5.12 17.98
N THR A 37 10.59 4.06 18.66
CA THR A 37 10.31 2.76 18.04
C THR A 37 9.21 2.88 16.99
N TRP A 38 8.13 3.60 17.30
CA TRP A 38 7.03 3.83 16.37
C TRP A 38 7.46 4.60 15.11
N PHE A 39 8.30 5.63 15.23
CA PHE A 39 8.85 6.35 14.07
C PHE A 39 9.80 5.50 13.23
N ASN A 40 10.57 4.59 13.84
CA ASN A 40 11.44 3.69 13.08
C ASN A 40 10.67 2.60 12.34
N SER A 41 9.54 2.17 12.91
CA SER A 41 8.66 1.15 12.30
C SER A 41 7.76 1.71 11.21
N ASN A 42 7.49 3.02 11.18
CA ASN A 42 6.61 3.64 10.20
C ASN A 42 7.40 4.49 9.20
N LYS A 43 7.25 4.20 7.90
CA LYS A 43 7.87 4.96 6.82
C LYS A 43 6.83 5.31 5.78
N ASP A 44 6.77 6.59 5.43
CA ASP A 44 5.89 7.09 4.39
C ASP A 44 6.67 7.31 3.10
N VAL A 45 6.20 6.69 2.02
CA VAL A 45 6.73 6.88 0.67
C VAL A 45 5.59 7.43 -0.16
N ILE A 46 5.79 8.60 -0.77
CA ILE A 46 4.80 9.22 -1.65
C ILE A 46 5.32 9.14 -3.08
N ALA A 47 4.58 8.46 -3.93
CA ALA A 47 4.84 8.43 -5.37
C ALA A 47 3.57 8.81 -6.13
N LYS A 48 3.58 10.04 -6.68
CA LYS A 48 2.58 10.53 -7.66
C LYS A 48 1.13 10.46 -7.18
N GLY A 49 0.91 10.90 -5.94
CA GLY A 49 -0.41 10.97 -5.32
C GLY A 49 -0.87 9.66 -4.67
N MET A 50 -0.22 8.53 -4.96
CA MET A 50 -0.36 7.31 -4.17
C MET A 50 0.51 7.43 -2.93
N SER A 51 -0.12 7.33 -1.76
CA SER A 51 0.56 7.16 -0.48
C SER A 51 0.88 5.68 -0.29
N VAL A 52 2.11 5.42 0.14
CA VAL A 52 2.54 4.11 0.59
C VAL A 52 3.00 4.27 2.03
N HIS A 53 2.24 3.72 2.96
CA HIS A 53 2.58 3.63 4.37
C HIS A 53 3.20 2.27 4.65
N ILE A 54 4.36 2.26 5.28
CA ILE A 54 5.08 1.04 5.59
C ILE A 54 5.15 0.92 7.09
N SER A 55 4.56 -0.13 7.62
CA SER A 55 4.52 -0.42 9.05
C SER A 55 5.26 -1.73 9.29
N SER A 56 6.60 -1.67 9.32
CA SER A 56 7.44 -2.80 9.69
C SER A 56 8.85 -2.33 10.12
N PRO A 57 9.34 -2.75 11.29
CA PRO A 57 10.69 -2.42 11.75
C PRO A 57 11.79 -3.10 10.92
N ASP A 58 11.46 -4.19 10.20
CA ASP A 58 12.40 -4.99 9.43
C ASP A 58 12.62 -4.47 8.00
N ILE A 59 11.81 -3.49 7.56
CA ILE A 59 11.96 -2.81 6.27
C ILE A 59 12.81 -1.56 6.48
N SER A 60 14.08 -1.60 6.06
CA SER A 60 15.04 -0.51 6.28
C SER A 60 14.91 0.64 5.27
N SER A 61 14.53 0.34 4.03
CA SER A 61 14.21 1.32 2.99
C SER A 61 13.12 0.77 2.09
N ALA A 62 12.33 1.66 1.51
CA ALA A 62 11.40 1.28 0.47
C ALA A 62 11.18 2.39 -0.54
N THR A 63 10.87 2.00 -1.77
CA THR A 63 10.52 2.92 -2.85
C THR A 63 9.41 2.32 -3.68
N LEU A 64 8.48 3.17 -4.15
CA LEU A 64 7.49 2.79 -5.14
C LEU A 64 7.88 3.43 -6.47
N THR A 65 8.16 2.60 -7.47
CA THR A 65 8.39 3.01 -8.85
C THR A 65 7.23 2.59 -9.72
N VAL A 66 6.65 3.54 -10.45
CA VAL A 66 5.55 3.27 -11.39
C VAL A 66 6.10 3.23 -12.81
N ARG A 67 5.88 2.10 -13.49
CA ARG A 67 6.42 1.84 -14.82
C ARG A 67 5.30 1.64 -15.83
N PRO A 68 5.38 2.24 -17.02
CA PRO A 68 4.40 1.99 -18.07
C PRO A 68 4.57 0.57 -18.61
N VAL A 69 3.45 -0.13 -18.81
CA VAL A 69 3.45 -1.36 -19.62
C VAL A 69 3.49 -0.96 -21.09
N ASN A 70 4.41 -1.57 -21.84
CA ASN A 70 4.62 -1.32 -23.26
C ASN A 70 3.91 -2.35 -24.13
N ASP A 71 3.79 -3.59 -23.67
CA ASP A 71 3.13 -4.66 -24.40
C ASP A 71 2.39 -5.62 -23.45
N ILE A 72 1.25 -6.14 -23.91
CA ILE A 72 0.41 -7.09 -23.18
C ILE A 72 0.05 -8.23 -24.12
N SER A 73 0.50 -9.43 -23.82
CA SER A 73 0.26 -10.63 -24.63
C SER A 73 -0.01 -11.83 -23.73
N ASN A 74 -1.19 -12.46 -23.86
CA ASN A 74 -1.55 -13.68 -23.10
C ASN A 74 -1.26 -13.61 -21.58
N ASN A 75 -1.66 -12.52 -20.91
CA ASN A 75 -1.37 -12.23 -19.49
C ASN A 75 0.11 -12.05 -19.14
N GLU A 76 0.98 -11.89 -20.14
CA GLU A 76 2.34 -11.38 -19.99
C GLU A 76 2.34 -9.86 -20.20
N PHE A 77 2.92 -9.14 -19.25
CA PHE A 77 3.08 -7.70 -19.25
C PHE A 77 4.56 -7.37 -19.39
N THR A 78 4.91 -6.66 -20.45
CA THR A 78 6.29 -6.20 -20.68
C THR A 78 6.39 -4.71 -20.38
N PHE A 79 7.33 -4.32 -19.51
CA PHE A 79 7.62 -2.93 -19.19
C PHE A 79 9.08 -2.58 -19.51
N ASP A 80 9.41 -1.30 -19.60
CA ASP A 80 10.80 -0.85 -19.69
C ASP A 80 11.34 -0.53 -18.28
N PRO A 81 12.44 -1.18 -17.83
CA PRO A 81 13.00 -0.98 -16.49
C PRO A 81 13.66 0.40 -16.30
N PHE A 82 13.83 1.19 -17.35
CA PHE A 82 14.37 2.56 -17.26
C PHE A 82 13.30 3.63 -17.40
N SER A 83 12.14 3.26 -17.97
CA SER A 83 10.99 4.15 -18.09
C SER A 83 10.22 4.22 -16.77
N VAL A 84 9.96 5.45 -16.34
CA VAL A 84 9.07 5.76 -15.22
C VAL A 84 7.94 6.64 -15.72
N THR A 85 6.73 6.41 -15.24
CA THR A 85 5.56 7.21 -15.59
C THR A 85 4.93 7.81 -14.34
N ASN A 86 4.42 9.03 -14.48
CA ASN A 86 3.56 9.68 -13.49
C ASN A 86 2.09 9.63 -13.88
N LYS A 87 1.76 8.97 -14.98
CA LYS A 87 0.41 8.82 -15.49
C LYS A 87 -0.12 7.46 -15.08
N LEU A 88 -1.31 7.48 -14.49
CA LEU A 88 -2.11 6.31 -14.22
C LEU A 88 -2.57 5.69 -15.54
N PRO A 89 -3.06 4.43 -15.54
CA PRO A 89 -3.73 3.92 -16.72
C PRO A 89 -4.80 4.90 -17.16
N THR A 90 -4.97 5.10 -18.47
CA THR A 90 -6.14 5.79 -19.04
C THR A 90 -7.03 4.82 -19.82
N HIS A 91 -8.35 5.04 -19.86
CA HIS A 91 -9.29 4.24 -20.64
C HIS A 91 -9.70 5.03 -21.88
N ASP A 92 -9.66 4.38 -23.04
CA ASP A 92 -10.06 4.97 -24.31
C ASP A 92 -11.00 3.99 -25.01
N PRO A 93 -12.31 4.24 -24.96
CA PRO A 93 -13.31 3.34 -25.53
C PRO A 93 -13.30 3.35 -27.06
N ASN A 94 -12.65 4.34 -27.69
CA ASN A 94 -12.65 4.54 -29.14
C ASN A 94 -11.35 4.10 -29.82
N GLY A 95 -10.35 3.66 -29.05
CA GLY A 95 -9.05 3.25 -29.59
C GLY A 95 -8.33 4.36 -30.38
N ILE A 96 -8.63 5.62 -30.06
CA ILE A 96 -7.91 6.79 -30.56
C ILE A 96 -6.49 6.69 -30.04
N ILE A 97 -5.54 6.56 -30.95
CA ILE A 97 -4.11 6.43 -30.62
C ILE A 97 -3.61 7.78 -30.08
N VAL A 98 -3.93 8.09 -28.83
CA VAL A 98 -3.28 9.16 -28.08
C VAL A 98 -1.96 8.57 -27.61
N SER A 99 -0.85 9.22 -27.95
CA SER A 99 0.52 8.79 -27.59
C SER A 99 0.76 8.59 -26.07
N GLU A 100 -0.20 8.98 -25.24
CA GLU A 100 -0.15 8.94 -23.78
C GLU A 100 -0.94 7.80 -23.15
N TYR A 101 -1.70 7.04 -23.95
CA TYR A 101 -2.55 5.97 -23.46
C TYR A 101 -1.72 4.80 -22.90
N LYS A 102 -2.02 4.39 -21.67
CA LYS A 102 -1.41 3.22 -21.03
C LYS A 102 -2.52 2.29 -20.53
N LYS A 103 -2.61 1.10 -21.13
CA LYS A 103 -3.58 0.04 -20.74
C LYS A 103 -3.34 -0.49 -19.33
N ALA A 104 -2.08 -0.51 -18.93
CA ALA A 104 -1.65 -1.00 -17.64
C ALA A 104 -0.36 -0.29 -17.19
N ILE A 105 -0.13 -0.31 -15.88
CA ILE A 105 1.12 0.11 -15.26
C ILE A 105 1.61 -0.99 -14.31
N VAL A 106 2.92 -1.04 -14.10
CA VAL A 106 3.55 -1.87 -13.08
C VAL A 106 3.89 -0.99 -11.89
N LEU A 107 3.45 -1.42 -10.72
CA LEU A 107 3.90 -0.90 -9.44
C LEU A 107 5.05 -1.79 -8.95
N GLU A 108 6.26 -1.23 -8.92
CA GLU A 108 7.42 -1.89 -8.34
C GLU A 108 7.68 -1.33 -6.94
N PHE A 109 7.47 -2.15 -5.93
CA PHE A 109 7.83 -1.88 -4.55
C PHE A 109 9.21 -2.49 -4.29
N SER A 110 10.24 -1.67 -4.21
CA SER A 110 11.58 -2.13 -3.86
C SER A 110 11.84 -1.93 -2.38
N PHE A 111 12.36 -2.94 -1.71
CA PHE A 111 12.63 -2.96 -0.26
C PHE A 111 14.07 -3.35 0.04
N SER A 112 14.53 -3.00 1.24
CA SER A 112 15.71 -3.61 1.86
C SER A 112 15.30 -4.24 3.21
N LEU A 113 15.29 -5.57 3.26
CA LEU A 113 14.81 -6.37 4.38
C LEU A 113 15.96 -6.86 5.26
N SER A 114 15.79 -6.78 6.59
CA SER A 114 16.78 -7.25 7.57
C SER A 114 16.83 -8.79 7.70
N ARG A 115 15.74 -9.48 7.34
CA ARG A 115 15.56 -10.93 7.46
C ARG A 115 14.57 -11.45 6.41
N VAL A 116 14.45 -12.77 6.30
CA VAL A 116 13.39 -13.42 5.53
C VAL A 116 12.06 -13.16 6.24
N MET A 117 11.03 -12.76 5.49
CA MET A 117 9.72 -12.46 6.06
C MET A 117 8.59 -12.52 5.04
N ASP A 118 7.37 -12.65 5.55
CA ASP A 118 6.15 -12.51 4.77
C ASP A 118 5.70 -11.05 4.78
N ILE A 119 5.31 -10.55 3.61
CA ILE A 119 4.90 -9.16 3.40
C ILE A 119 3.43 -9.16 2.96
N LYS A 120 2.63 -8.35 3.65
CA LYS A 120 1.28 -7.99 3.22
C LYS A 120 1.29 -6.61 2.60
N ILE A 121 0.73 -6.49 1.40
CA ILE A 121 0.37 -5.21 0.79
C ILE A 121 -1.15 -5.12 0.83
N GLN A 122 -1.67 -4.21 1.65
CA GLN A 122 -3.09 -3.85 1.67
C GLN A 122 -3.29 -2.57 0.86
N VAL A 123 -4.36 -2.51 0.08
CA VAL A 123 -4.72 -1.32 -0.68
C VAL A 123 -6.11 -0.89 -0.27
N ASN A 124 -6.24 0.32 0.25
CA ASN A 124 -7.50 0.88 0.71
C ASN A 124 -8.05 1.87 -0.32
N ALA A 125 -9.36 1.81 -0.54
CA ALA A 125 -10.08 2.79 -1.34
C ALA A 125 -10.67 3.87 -0.41
N GLY A 126 -10.35 5.13 -0.68
CA GLY A 126 -10.85 6.26 0.10
C GLY A 126 -12.29 6.66 -0.25
N ALA A 127 -12.74 6.41 -1.49
CA ALA A 127 -14.04 6.83 -1.95
C ALA A 127 -15.07 5.69 -2.00
N SER A 128 -16.36 6.04 -1.91
CA SER A 128 -17.47 5.11 -2.19
C SER A 128 -17.65 4.89 -3.70
N TRP A 129 -18.49 3.91 -4.06
CA TRP A 129 -18.89 3.71 -5.46
C TRP A 129 -19.70 4.90 -5.98
N THR A 130 -19.37 5.33 -7.20
CA THR A 130 -20.11 6.34 -7.96
C THR A 130 -20.25 5.88 -9.40
N ASN A 131 -21.40 6.13 -10.02
CA ASN A 131 -21.69 5.76 -11.41
C ASN A 131 -21.73 6.97 -12.36
N ASN A 132 -21.00 8.04 -12.03
CA ASN A 132 -20.90 9.24 -12.84
C ASN A 132 -19.44 9.47 -13.29
N HIS A 133 -19.25 10.48 -14.14
CA HIS A 133 -17.97 10.80 -14.81
C HIS A 133 -16.88 11.33 -13.88
N ASN A 134 -17.27 11.86 -12.71
CA ASN A 134 -16.34 12.26 -11.66
C ASN A 134 -16.13 11.03 -10.78
N ASN A 135 -15.11 10.26 -11.13
CA ASN A 135 -14.91 8.96 -10.53
C ASN A 135 -13.53 8.84 -9.89
N TYR A 136 -13.33 7.72 -9.21
CA TYR A 136 -12.11 7.44 -8.47
C TYR A 136 -11.45 6.19 -9.05
N LEU A 137 -10.13 6.12 -8.97
CA LEU A 137 -9.38 4.98 -9.50
C LEU A 137 -9.87 3.67 -8.93
N SER A 138 -10.09 3.59 -7.63
CA SER A 138 -10.56 2.36 -6.98
C SER A 138 -11.85 1.81 -7.59
N ASN A 139 -12.71 2.66 -8.17
CA ASN A 139 -13.93 2.21 -8.84
C ASN A 139 -13.65 1.58 -10.22
N CYS A 140 -12.52 1.89 -10.84
CA CYS A 140 -12.28 1.68 -12.26
C CYS A 140 -11.09 0.77 -12.55
N ILE A 141 -10.33 0.35 -11.54
CA ILE A 141 -9.14 -0.49 -11.74
C ILE A 141 -9.34 -1.91 -11.25
N THR A 142 -8.55 -2.82 -11.82
CA THR A 142 -8.16 -4.07 -11.18
C THR A 142 -6.66 -4.03 -10.86
N ILE A 143 -6.28 -4.81 -9.86
CA ILE A 143 -4.91 -5.03 -9.44
C ILE A 143 -4.61 -6.51 -9.56
N SER A 144 -3.57 -6.85 -10.32
CA SER A 144 -3.13 -8.23 -10.52
C SER A 144 -1.82 -8.50 -9.80
N MET A 145 -1.76 -9.65 -9.11
CA MET A 145 -0.56 -10.19 -8.50
C MET A 145 0.23 -11.02 -9.52
N PRO A 146 1.54 -10.80 -9.67
CA PRO A 146 2.41 -11.63 -10.50
C PRO A 146 2.34 -13.10 -10.11
N SER A 147 2.31 -13.99 -11.10
CA SER A 147 2.60 -15.42 -10.93
C SER A 147 4.08 -15.72 -11.16
N SER A 148 4.76 -14.93 -11.99
CA SER A 148 6.21 -14.96 -12.18
C SER A 148 6.73 -13.63 -12.70
N VAL A 149 8.01 -13.36 -12.42
CA VAL A 149 8.74 -12.19 -12.92
C VAL A 149 10.04 -12.67 -13.53
N ASN A 150 10.29 -12.33 -14.80
CA ASN A 150 11.51 -12.66 -15.51
C ASN A 150 12.07 -11.41 -16.19
N GLY A 151 13.01 -10.75 -15.52
CA GLY A 151 13.55 -9.47 -15.96
C GLY A 151 12.45 -8.42 -16.09
N THR A 152 12.15 -8.02 -17.33
CA THR A 152 11.19 -6.96 -17.66
C THR A 152 9.79 -7.48 -18.01
N LYS A 153 9.58 -8.79 -17.82
CA LYS A 153 8.32 -9.48 -18.13
C LYS A 153 7.69 -9.98 -16.84
N ILE A 154 6.41 -9.68 -16.67
CA ILE A 154 5.59 -10.14 -15.55
C ILE A 154 4.44 -10.97 -16.12
N ASN A 155 4.28 -12.20 -15.66
CA ASN A 155 3.12 -13.00 -15.99
C ASN A 155 2.10 -12.95 -14.85
N THR A 156 0.82 -12.96 -15.20
CA THR A 156 -0.29 -13.15 -14.25
C THR A 156 -1.13 -14.37 -14.63
N THR A 157 -1.89 -14.88 -13.67
CA THR A 157 -2.92 -15.90 -13.89
C THR A 157 -4.30 -15.28 -13.66
N SER A 158 -5.34 -15.85 -14.27
CA SER A 158 -6.71 -15.32 -14.17
C SER A 158 -7.25 -15.24 -12.73
N GLY A 159 -6.75 -16.09 -11.82
CA GLY A 159 -7.12 -16.06 -10.39
C GLY A 159 -6.42 -15.00 -9.55
N ASN A 160 -5.42 -14.31 -10.11
CA ASN A 160 -4.59 -13.35 -9.38
C ASN A 160 -5.01 -11.90 -9.66
N THR A 161 -6.20 -11.66 -10.20
CA THR A 161 -6.70 -10.30 -10.50
C THR A 161 -7.84 -9.95 -9.55
N TYR A 162 -7.70 -8.81 -8.89
CA TYR A 162 -8.59 -8.36 -7.84
C TYR A 162 -9.16 -6.98 -8.20
N SER A 163 -10.41 -6.75 -7.83
CA SER A 163 -11.10 -5.48 -8.09
C SER A 163 -11.78 -5.01 -6.81
N PHE A 164 -11.77 -3.70 -6.57
CA PHE A 164 -12.62 -3.14 -5.51
C PHE A 164 -14.09 -3.20 -5.89
N VAL A 165 -14.42 -3.23 -7.19
CA VAL A 165 -15.81 -3.27 -7.68
C VAL A 165 -16.10 -4.58 -8.37
N THR A 166 -17.16 -5.25 -7.96
CA THR A 166 -17.63 -6.51 -8.55
C THR A 166 -19.08 -6.37 -9.00
N PHE A 167 -19.43 -7.08 -10.07
CA PHE A 167 -20.76 -7.11 -10.66
C PHE A 167 -21.40 -8.49 -10.41
N PRO A 168 -22.12 -8.67 -9.28
CA PRO A 168 -22.88 -9.90 -9.06
C PRO A 168 -23.97 -10.04 -10.13
N GLU A 169 -24.26 -11.27 -10.53
CA GLU A 169 -25.20 -11.57 -11.61
C GLU A 169 -26.59 -10.95 -11.34
N GLY A 170 -27.04 -10.07 -12.23
CA GLY A 170 -28.32 -9.36 -12.12
C GLY A 170 -28.40 -8.29 -11.03
N GLY A 171 -27.28 -7.98 -10.36
CA GLY A 171 -27.20 -7.03 -9.26
C GLY A 171 -26.60 -5.67 -9.62
N LEU A 172 -26.63 -4.76 -8.63
CA LEU A 172 -25.90 -3.50 -8.70
C LEU A 172 -24.41 -3.69 -8.40
N PRO A 173 -23.52 -2.78 -8.86
CA PRO A 173 -22.11 -2.81 -8.52
C PRO A 173 -21.90 -2.84 -7.00
N GLN A 174 -21.08 -3.78 -6.54
CA GLN A 174 -20.70 -3.88 -5.14
C GLN A 174 -19.25 -3.43 -4.97
N LYS A 175 -19.00 -2.59 -3.96
CA LYS A 175 -17.66 -2.09 -3.66
C LYS A 175 -17.12 -2.65 -2.36
N THR A 176 -15.93 -3.22 -2.43
CA THR A 176 -15.10 -3.61 -1.29
C THR A 176 -14.18 -2.44 -0.92
N PRO A 177 -14.01 -2.11 0.37
CA PRO A 177 -13.18 -0.97 0.78
C PRO A 177 -11.67 -1.24 0.71
N SER A 178 -11.24 -2.51 0.70
CA SER A 178 -9.83 -2.86 0.70
C SER A 178 -9.54 -4.16 -0.05
N LEU A 179 -8.33 -4.23 -0.61
CA LEU A 179 -7.73 -5.44 -1.19
C LEU A 179 -6.48 -5.81 -0.39
N SER A 180 -6.12 -7.09 -0.33
CA SER A 180 -4.93 -7.56 0.38
C SER A 180 -4.18 -8.60 -0.44
N PHE A 181 -2.86 -8.43 -0.52
CA PHE A 181 -1.94 -9.29 -1.25
C PHE A 181 -0.85 -9.77 -0.29
N ILE A 182 -0.65 -11.09 -0.24
CA ILE A 182 0.32 -11.73 0.65
C ILE A 182 1.46 -12.29 -0.19
N PHE A 183 2.69 -11.92 0.16
CA PHE A 183 3.92 -12.35 -0.47
C PHE A 183 4.75 -13.08 0.58
N GLN A 184 4.96 -14.39 0.38
CA GLN A 184 5.61 -15.26 1.37
C GLN A 184 7.09 -15.43 1.10
N ASP A 185 7.84 -15.75 2.16
CA ASP A 185 9.25 -16.15 2.12
C ASP A 185 10.15 -15.17 1.36
N ILE A 186 9.89 -13.87 1.52
CA ILE A 186 10.66 -12.84 0.82
C ILE A 186 12.05 -12.76 1.44
N ALA A 187 13.06 -13.03 0.60
CA ALA A 187 14.44 -13.12 1.03
C ALA A 187 14.97 -11.81 1.64
N ALA A 188 15.85 -11.95 2.64
CA ALA A 188 16.57 -10.83 3.23
C ALA A 188 17.43 -10.09 2.18
N GLY A 189 17.66 -8.79 2.41
CA GLY A 189 18.41 -7.92 1.50
C GLY A 189 17.51 -7.13 0.55
N ASN A 190 18.08 -6.68 -0.56
CA ASN A 190 17.36 -5.87 -1.54
C ASN A 190 16.45 -6.75 -2.40
N THR A 191 15.17 -6.43 -2.44
CA THR A 191 14.15 -7.20 -3.16
C THR A 191 13.10 -6.27 -3.77
N SER A 192 12.38 -6.75 -4.79
CA SER A 192 11.27 -6.03 -5.41
C SER A 192 10.02 -6.92 -5.44
N ILE A 193 8.89 -6.36 -5.04
CA ILE A 193 7.56 -6.94 -5.24
C ILE A 193 6.86 -6.13 -6.32
N TYR A 194 6.16 -6.80 -7.21
CA TYR A 194 5.44 -6.18 -8.32
C TYR A 194 3.94 -6.36 -8.15
N LEU A 195 3.17 -5.35 -8.53
CA LEU A 195 1.73 -5.44 -8.79
C LEU A 195 1.45 -4.80 -10.14
N ILE A 196 0.42 -5.28 -10.84
CA ILE A 196 -0.03 -4.69 -12.09
C ILE A 196 -1.36 -4.00 -11.85
N MET A 197 -1.48 -2.75 -12.27
CA MET A 197 -2.74 -2.02 -12.26
C MET A 197 -3.23 -1.80 -13.69
N GLN A 198 -4.48 -2.13 -13.94
CA GLN A 198 -5.15 -2.00 -15.24
C GLN A 198 -6.61 -1.58 -15.04
N TYR A 199 -7.30 -1.18 -16.10
CA TYR A 199 -8.74 -0.91 -15.98
C TYR A 199 -9.57 -2.17 -15.77
N ASN A 200 -10.54 -2.05 -14.87
CA ASN A 200 -11.71 -2.89 -14.83
C ASN A 200 -12.66 -2.43 -15.95
N LEU A 201 -12.59 -3.11 -17.10
CA LEU A 201 -13.41 -2.77 -18.27
C LEU A 201 -14.91 -2.84 -17.98
N GLU A 202 -15.36 -3.83 -17.20
CA GLU A 202 -16.77 -3.95 -16.83
C GLU A 202 -17.25 -2.76 -16.00
N ALA A 203 -16.44 -2.31 -15.03
CA ALA A 203 -16.78 -1.13 -14.23
C ALA A 203 -16.81 0.14 -15.06
N VAL A 204 -15.83 0.30 -15.95
CA VAL A 204 -15.76 1.44 -16.86
C VAL A 204 -16.94 1.44 -17.82
N ASP A 205 -17.27 0.31 -18.43
CA ASP A 205 -18.40 0.17 -19.36
C ASP A 205 -19.73 0.47 -18.65
N TYR A 206 -19.89 0.01 -17.40
CA TYR A 206 -21.06 0.34 -16.59
C TYR A 206 -21.16 1.85 -16.34
N ILE A 207 -20.08 2.50 -15.91
CA ILE A 207 -20.05 3.95 -15.68
C ILE A 207 -20.37 4.68 -17.00
N ASN A 208 -19.79 4.22 -18.11
CA ASN A 208 -19.99 4.77 -19.44
C ASN A 208 -21.46 4.68 -19.89
N GLY A 209 -22.11 3.55 -19.63
CA GLY A 209 -23.53 3.35 -19.94
C GLY A 209 -24.50 4.22 -19.12
N HIS A 210 -24.03 4.81 -18.02
CA HIS A 210 -24.83 5.70 -17.16
C HIS A 210 -24.47 7.19 -17.35
N GLY A 211 -23.61 7.48 -18.33
CA GLY A 211 -23.04 8.80 -18.59
C GLY A 211 -23.39 9.41 -19.95
N THR A 212 -23.24 10.72 -20.08
CA THR A 212 -23.37 11.48 -21.35
C THR A 212 -22.14 12.35 -21.66
N ALA A 213 -21.10 12.31 -20.82
CA ALA A 213 -19.92 13.16 -20.99
C ALA A 213 -18.87 12.51 -21.90
N LEU A 214 -18.07 13.40 -22.51
CA LEU A 214 -17.05 13.06 -23.50
C LEU A 214 -15.69 12.70 -22.88
N GLU A 215 -15.48 12.96 -21.59
CA GLU A 215 -14.21 12.75 -20.89
C GLU A 215 -14.45 12.29 -19.44
N TYR A 216 -13.69 11.28 -19.00
CA TYR A 216 -13.76 10.74 -17.64
C TYR A 216 -12.53 11.16 -16.84
N THR A 217 -12.77 11.74 -15.68
CA THR A 217 -11.72 12.05 -14.70
C THR A 217 -11.74 11.00 -13.61
N TYR A 218 -10.58 10.34 -13.42
CA TYR A 218 -10.36 9.37 -12.36
C TYR A 218 -9.38 9.94 -11.35
N GLU A 219 -9.88 10.38 -10.20
CA GLU A 219 -9.03 10.86 -9.11
C GLU A 219 -8.39 9.68 -8.37
N ASN A 220 -7.13 9.84 -7.95
CA ASN A 220 -6.49 8.83 -7.12
C ASN A 220 -7.05 8.88 -5.70
N ASP A 221 -7.60 7.76 -5.24
CA ASP A 221 -8.09 7.56 -3.87
C ASP A 221 -7.48 6.31 -3.22
N LEU A 222 -6.40 5.77 -3.80
CA LEU A 222 -5.76 4.55 -3.35
C LEU A 222 -4.64 4.84 -2.35
N ASP A 223 -4.71 4.15 -1.23
CA ASP A 223 -3.69 4.16 -0.19
C ASP A 223 -3.11 2.76 0.01
N PHE A 224 -1.79 2.62 -0.11
CA PHE A 224 -1.09 1.35 0.01
C PHE A 224 -0.47 1.23 1.40
N ILE A 225 -0.74 0.14 2.10
CA ILE A 225 -0.17 -0.17 3.41
C ILE A 225 0.66 -1.45 3.28
N ILE A 226 1.94 -1.39 3.63
CA ILE A 226 2.87 -2.52 3.58
C ILE A 226 3.26 -2.87 5.00
N SER A 227 3.00 -4.10 5.41
CA SER A 227 3.31 -4.58 6.76
C SER A 227 3.93 -5.96 6.72
N ASP A 228 4.61 -6.32 7.82
CA ASP A 228 4.95 -7.71 8.08
C ASP A 228 3.69 -8.51 8.43
N ILE A 229 3.69 -9.79 8.08
CA ILE A 229 2.66 -10.73 8.55
C ILE A 229 3.21 -11.41 9.79
N SER A 230 2.59 -11.16 10.94
CA SER A 230 2.95 -11.88 12.16
C SER A 230 2.48 -13.34 12.09
N GLU A 231 3.18 -14.27 12.76
CA GLU A 231 2.96 -15.73 12.72
C GLU A 231 1.52 -16.22 13.07
N GLY A 232 0.56 -15.34 13.34
CA GLY A 232 -0.85 -15.65 13.62
C GLY A 232 -1.87 -15.17 12.59
N GLU A 233 -1.44 -14.57 11.47
CA GLU A 233 -2.33 -14.03 10.42
C GLU A 233 -2.33 -14.85 9.11
N LEU A 234 -1.64 -15.99 9.08
CA LEU A 234 -1.60 -16.94 7.96
C LEU A 234 -2.64 -18.06 8.10
#